data_AF-A0A1E5CAC9-F1
#
_entry.id   AF-A0A1E5CAC9-F1
#
_cell.length_a   1.000
_cell.length_b   1.000
_cell.length_c   1.000
_cell.angle_alpha   90.00
_cell.angle_beta   90.00
_cell.angle_gamma   90.00
#
_symmetry.space_group_name_H-M   'P 1'
#
loop_
_entity.id
_entity.type
_entity.pdbx_description
1 polymer ?
#
loop_
_entity_poly.entity_id
_entity_poly.type
_entity_poly.pdbx_seq_one_letter_code
_entity_poly.pdbx_strand_id
1 'polypeptide(L)'
;MKQIDLTRRATMRTLLIAGGSCLALSQINIWKQPKRALASTTDNAKSLAAAEEFELSSPEQDVFVAIKKNLTYSKTVKDEQIAEFAKGMVETSPPGTDFKKAFAGLQQEFQLMEYFIRYIHA
;
A
#
# COMPACT_ATOMS: atom_id res chain seq x y z
N MET A 1 37.37 -22.42 -7.49
CA MET A 1 36.77 -21.53 -6.47
C MET A 1 35.25 -21.73 -6.52
N LYS A 2 34.60 -22.10 -5.41
CA LYS A 2 33.14 -22.23 -5.37
C LYS A 2 32.53 -20.83 -5.44
N GLN A 3 31.67 -20.57 -6.43
CA GLN A 3 30.94 -19.30 -6.55
C GLN A 3 30.08 -19.12 -5.30
N ILE A 4 30.37 -18.07 -4.53
CA ILE A 4 29.58 -17.72 -3.35
C ILE A 4 28.37 -16.96 -3.86
N ASP A 5 27.18 -17.52 -3.63
CA ASP A 5 25.90 -16.96 -4.02
C ASP A 5 25.56 -15.75 -3.14
N LEU A 6 25.97 -14.56 -3.61
CA LEU A 6 25.81 -13.27 -2.91
C LEU A 6 24.34 -12.84 -2.79
N THR A 7 23.48 -13.34 -3.69
CA THR A 7 22.04 -13.07 -3.75
C THR A 7 21.32 -13.56 -2.50
N ARG A 8 21.64 -14.78 -2.05
CA ARG A 8 21.04 -15.39 -0.85
C ARG A 8 21.35 -14.61 0.44
N ARG A 9 22.54 -14.01 0.51
CA ARG A 9 22.96 -13.17 1.66
C ARG A 9 22.23 -11.83 1.70
N ALA A 10 21.93 -11.25 0.53
CA ALA A 10 21.13 -10.04 0.43
C ALA A 10 19.68 -10.30 0.88
N THR A 11 19.07 -11.40 0.43
CA THR A 11 17.69 -11.76 0.83
C THR A 11 17.55 -12.00 2.33
N MET A 12 18.50 -12.71 2.93
CA MET A 12 18.52 -12.93 4.39
C MET A 12 18.66 -11.63 5.17
N ARG A 13 19.49 -10.68 4.68
CA ARG A 13 19.65 -9.38 5.31
C ARG A 13 18.36 -8.56 5.24
N THR A 14 17.64 -8.61 4.12
CA THR A 14 16.34 -7.94 3.97
C THR A 14 15.30 -8.53 4.93
N LEU A 15 15.24 -9.85 5.08
CA LEU A 15 14.33 -10.52 6.03
C LEU A 15 14.64 -10.15 7.49
N LEU A 16 15.92 -10.04 7.84
CA LEU A 16 16.37 -9.65 9.18
C LEU A 16 16.02 -8.19 9.50
N ILE A 17 16.15 -7.31 8.51
CA ILE A 17 15.74 -5.91 8.62
C ILE A 17 14.23 -5.82 8.79
N ALA A 18 13.44 -6.50 7.94
CA ALA A 18 11.99 -6.51 8.02
C ALA A 18 11.49 -7.04 9.39
N GLY A 19 12.06 -8.15 9.88
CA GLY A 19 11.74 -8.70 11.20
C GLY A 19 12.10 -7.75 12.34
N GLY A 20 13.27 -7.09 12.26
CA GLY A 20 13.69 -6.08 13.23
C GLY A 20 12.80 -4.84 13.23
N SER A 21 12.34 -4.39 12.06
CA SER A 21 11.41 -3.27 11.92
C SER A 21 10.05 -3.59 12.53
N CYS A 22 9.50 -4.79 12.32
CA CYS A 22 8.24 -5.21 12.93
C CYS A 22 8.33 -5.32 14.46
N LEU A 23 9.44 -5.85 14.99
CA LEU A 23 9.70 -5.91 16.43
C LEU A 23 9.85 -4.51 17.05
N ALA A 24 10.59 -3.61 16.40
CA ALA A 24 10.70 -2.23 16.83
C ALA A 24 9.33 -1.53 16.86
N LEU A 25 8.48 -1.75 15.84
CA LEU A 25 7.12 -1.21 15.80
C LEU A 25 6.22 -1.78 16.91
N SER A 26 6.37 -3.05 17.27
CA SER A 26 5.60 -3.67 18.37
C SER A 26 5.97 -3.15 19.77
N GLN A 27 7.17 -2.59 19.93
CA GLN A 27 7.64 -2.01 21.20
C GLN A 27 7.37 -0.51 21.32
N ILE A 28 6.87 0.14 20.26
CA ILE A 28 6.45 1.54 20.36
C ILE A 28 5.17 1.60 21.17
N ASN A 29 5.28 2.19 22.36
CA ASN A 29 4.15 2.44 23.24
C ASN A 29 3.22 3.48 22.60
N ILE A 30 2.24 3.00 21.82
CA ILE A 30 1.29 3.78 21.00
C ILE A 30 0.58 4.86 21.84
N TRP A 31 0.50 4.67 23.17
CA TRP A 31 -0.12 5.59 24.11
C TRP A 31 0.67 6.87 24.42
N LYS A 32 1.99 6.88 24.17
CA LYS A 32 2.87 8.05 24.45
C LYS A 32 3.36 8.77 23.20
N GLN A 33 2.87 8.40 22.01
CA GLN A 33 3.13 9.22 20.84
C GLN A 33 2.36 10.54 20.99
N PRO A 34 2.99 11.71 20.74
CA PRO A 34 2.21 12.93 20.57
C PRO A 34 1.17 12.61 19.50
N LYS A 35 -0.10 12.90 19.79
CA LYS A 35 -1.18 12.88 18.79
C LYS A 35 -0.87 13.97 17.75
N ARG A 36 0.19 13.81 16.95
CA ARG A 36 0.07 14.14 15.55
C ARG A 36 -1.06 13.23 15.12
N ALA A 37 -2.25 13.80 14.98
CA ALA A 37 -3.16 13.30 13.98
C ALA A 37 -2.27 12.99 12.78
N LEU A 38 -2.09 11.71 12.45
CA LEU A 38 -1.68 11.30 11.11
C LEU A 38 -2.60 12.13 10.24
N ALA A 39 -2.07 13.24 9.72
CA ALA A 39 -2.89 14.32 9.25
C ALA A 39 -3.65 13.72 8.07
N SER A 40 -4.91 13.39 8.31
CA SER A 40 -5.91 12.91 7.37
C SER A 40 -6.30 14.01 6.36
N THR A 41 -5.42 15.02 6.25
CA THR A 41 -5.49 16.26 5.50
C THR A 41 -4.26 16.41 4.62
N THR A 42 -3.81 15.32 4.01
CA THR A 42 -2.86 15.41 2.90
C THR A 42 -3.41 14.64 1.71
N ASP A 43 -3.89 15.41 0.72
CA ASP A 43 -4.04 15.04 -0.69
C ASP A 43 -5.11 14.01 -1.09
N ASN A 44 -6.24 13.91 -0.37
CA ASN A 44 -7.47 13.29 -0.93
C ASN A 44 -7.85 13.91 -2.28
N ALA A 45 -7.83 15.24 -2.37
CA ALA A 45 -8.20 15.96 -3.58
C ALA A 45 -7.24 15.70 -4.75
N LYS A 46 -5.92 15.61 -4.50
CA LYS A 46 -4.94 15.29 -5.56
C LYS A 46 -4.98 13.83 -5.96
N SER A 47 -5.27 12.93 -5.01
CA SER A 47 -5.42 11.50 -5.31
C SER A 47 -6.68 11.24 -6.13
N LEU A 48 -7.77 11.95 -5.84
CA LEU A 48 -8.99 11.92 -6.65
C LEU A 48 -8.78 12.54 -8.03
N ALA A 49 -8.13 13.70 -8.13
CA ALA A 49 -7.81 14.32 -9.42
C ALA A 49 -6.96 13.38 -10.32
N ALA A 50 -5.96 12.70 -9.75
CA ALA A 50 -5.18 11.72 -10.48
C ALA A 50 -5.99 10.46 -10.85
N ALA A 51 -6.99 10.08 -10.06
CA ALA A 51 -7.86 8.95 -10.38
C ALA A 51 -8.82 9.27 -11.53
N GLU A 52 -9.28 10.52 -11.63
CA GLU A 52 -10.13 11.02 -12.72
C GLU A 52 -9.41 11.03 -14.08
N GLU A 53 -8.08 11.20 -14.10
CA GLU A 53 -7.27 11.13 -15.33
C GLU A 53 -7.26 9.75 -16.00
N PHE A 54 -7.55 8.68 -15.25
CA PHE A 54 -7.50 7.29 -15.75
C PHE A 54 -8.88 6.68 -16.08
N GLU A 55 -9.93 7.51 -16.13
CA GLU A 55 -11.31 7.09 -16.40
C GLU A 55 -11.78 5.93 -15.50
N LEU A 56 -11.36 5.94 -14.23
CA LEU A 56 -11.68 4.88 -13.26
C LEU A 56 -13.14 4.95 -12.82
N SER A 57 -13.77 3.78 -12.64
CA SER A 57 -15.10 3.68 -12.02
C SER A 57 -15.05 4.07 -10.54
N SER A 58 -16.17 4.45 -9.91
CA SER A 58 -16.17 4.85 -8.49
C SER A 58 -15.56 3.80 -7.54
N PRO A 59 -15.82 2.48 -7.70
CA PRO A 59 -15.13 1.44 -6.94
C PRO A 59 -13.61 1.39 -7.17
N GLU A 60 -13.15 1.58 -8.41
CA GLU A 60 -11.73 1.60 -8.74
C GLU A 60 -11.03 2.83 -8.14
N GLN A 61 -11.70 3.98 -8.15
CA GLN A 61 -11.21 5.20 -7.52
C GLN A 61 -11.02 5.01 -6.01
N ASP A 62 -11.93 4.30 -5.32
CA ASP A 62 -11.79 4.01 -3.90
C ASP A 62 -10.52 3.20 -3.60
N VAL A 63 -10.24 2.16 -4.40
CA VAL A 63 -9.02 1.34 -4.29
C VAL A 63 -7.78 2.18 -4.61
N PHE A 64 -7.82 2.95 -5.70
CA PHE A 64 -6.72 3.80 -6.15
C PHE A 64 -6.32 4.82 -5.09
N VAL A 65 -7.31 5.52 -4.52
CA VAL A 65 -7.08 6.53 -3.48
C VAL A 65 -6.54 5.88 -2.21
N ALA A 66 -7.03 4.71 -1.82
CA ALA A 66 -6.52 3.98 -0.66
C ALA A 66 -5.03 3.64 -0.81
N ILE A 67 -4.62 3.17 -1.98
CA ILE A 67 -3.21 2.84 -2.27
C ILE A 67 -2.36 4.12 -2.36
N LYS A 68 -2.82 5.12 -3.10
CA LYS A 68 -2.06 6.37 -3.33
C LYS A 68 -1.78 7.13 -2.03
N LYS A 69 -2.73 7.16 -1.09
CA LYS A 69 -2.52 7.71 0.26
C LYS A 69 -1.38 7.01 1.00
N ASN A 70 -1.32 5.70 0.91
CA ASN A 70 -0.28 4.90 1.55
C ASN A 70 1.08 5.01 0.86
N LEU A 71 1.11 5.49 -0.40
CA LEU A 71 2.31 5.68 -1.21
C LEU A 71 2.76 7.13 -1.33
N THR A 72 2.26 8.06 -0.51
CA THR A 72 2.52 9.51 -0.59
C THR A 72 4.00 9.89 -0.77
N TYR A 73 4.94 9.09 -0.27
CA TYR A 73 6.38 9.33 -0.38
C TYR A 73 7.14 8.38 -1.33
N SER A 74 6.44 7.43 -1.94
CA SER A 74 7.04 6.49 -2.89
C SER A 74 7.22 7.17 -4.25
N LYS A 75 8.45 7.21 -4.75
CA LYS A 75 8.77 7.71 -6.10
C LYS A 75 8.90 6.60 -7.14
N THR A 76 8.82 5.35 -6.71
CA THR A 76 9.13 4.18 -7.55
C THR A 76 7.90 3.59 -8.21
N VAL A 77 6.71 3.85 -7.67
CA VAL A 77 5.44 3.35 -8.20
C VAL A 77 4.82 4.41 -9.07
N LYS A 78 4.44 4.05 -10.30
CA LYS A 78 3.72 4.95 -11.20
C LYS A 78 2.22 4.84 -11.00
N ASP A 79 1.50 5.92 -11.27
CA ASP A 79 0.04 5.97 -11.11
C ASP A 79 -0.68 4.98 -12.03
N GLU A 80 -0.14 4.70 -13.22
CA GLU A 80 -0.71 3.70 -14.14
C GLU A 80 -0.74 2.31 -13.50
N GLN A 81 0.28 1.95 -12.72
CA GLN A 81 0.37 0.64 -12.05
C GLN A 81 -0.66 0.54 -10.92
N ILE A 82 -0.96 1.65 -10.26
CA ILE A 82 -2.01 1.73 -9.24
C ILE A 82 -3.38 1.60 -9.90
N ALA A 83 -3.59 2.27 -11.04
CA ALA A 83 -4.83 2.20 -11.80
C ALA A 83 -5.10 0.79 -12.35
N GLU A 84 -4.09 0.13 -12.92
CA GLU A 84 -4.21 -1.24 -13.43
C GLU A 84 -4.52 -2.24 -12.31
N PHE A 85 -3.85 -2.12 -11.17
CA PHE A 85 -4.16 -2.92 -9.99
C PHE A 85 -5.59 -2.67 -9.49
N ALA A 86 -6.04 -1.41 -9.43
CA ALA A 86 -7.38 -1.07 -8.98
C ALA A 86 -8.46 -1.70 -9.87
N LYS A 87 -8.28 -1.65 -11.20
CA LYS A 87 -9.17 -2.33 -12.16
C LYS A 87 -9.22 -3.83 -11.92
N GLY A 88 -8.07 -4.51 -11.87
CA GLY A 88 -8.02 -5.94 -11.65
C GLY A 88 -8.61 -6.37 -10.30
N MET A 89 -8.44 -5.57 -9.26
CA MET A 89 -9.02 -5.84 -7.94
C MET A 89 -10.54 -5.72 -7.96
N VAL A 90 -11.09 -4.70 -8.62
CA VAL A 90 -12.54 -4.52 -8.73
C VAL A 90 -13.19 -5.60 -9.60
N GLU A 91 -12.57 -5.95 -10.73
CA GLU A 91 -13.04 -7.01 -11.63
C GLU A 91 -13.11 -8.38 -10.95
N THR A 92 -12.16 -8.66 -10.04
CA THR A 92 -12.09 -9.94 -9.31
C THR A 92 -12.91 -9.94 -8.02
N SER A 93 -13.51 -8.80 -7.65
CA SER A 93 -14.30 -8.67 -6.44
C SER A 93 -15.78 -8.99 -6.66
N PRO A 94 -16.50 -9.42 -5.61
CA PRO A 94 -17.94 -9.61 -5.69
C PRO A 94 -18.68 -8.33 -6.12
N PRO A 95 -19.71 -8.43 -6.98
CA PRO A 95 -20.50 -7.26 -7.39
C PRO A 95 -21.18 -6.63 -6.16
N GLY A 96 -21.13 -5.30 -6.07
CA GLY A 96 -21.68 -4.53 -4.94
C GLY A 96 -20.73 -4.39 -3.73
N THR A 97 -19.45 -4.76 -3.88
CA THR A 97 -18.44 -4.53 -2.82
C THR A 97 -18.27 -3.03 -2.54
N ASP A 98 -18.46 -2.63 -1.29
CA ASP A 98 -18.23 -1.27 -0.80
C ASP A 98 -16.77 -1.14 -0.36
N PHE A 99 -15.88 -0.83 -1.32
CA PHE A 99 -14.43 -0.72 -1.08
C PHE A 99 -14.08 0.34 -0.05
N LYS A 100 -14.83 1.45 -0.03
CA LYS A 100 -14.66 2.51 0.97
C LYS A 100 -14.88 2.00 2.40
N LYS A 101 -15.87 1.13 2.62
CA LYS A 101 -16.04 0.46 3.93
C LYS A 101 -15.05 -0.68 4.14
N ALA A 102 -14.72 -1.43 3.10
CA ALA A 102 -13.77 -2.54 3.18
C ALA A 102 -12.39 -2.06 3.66
N PHE A 103 -11.98 -0.86 3.25
CA PHE A 103 -10.71 -0.24 3.65
C PHE A 103 -10.86 0.79 4.79
N ALA A 104 -11.99 0.83 5.50
CA ALA A 104 -12.16 1.73 6.64
C ALA A 104 -11.29 1.34 7.85
N GLY A 105 -10.81 0.10 7.90
CA GLY A 105 -9.95 -0.40 8.95
C GLY A 105 -8.48 -0.48 8.52
N LEU A 106 -7.58 -0.09 9.43
CA LEU A 106 -6.13 -0.14 9.25
C LEU A 106 -5.63 -1.53 8.83
N GLN A 107 -6.21 -2.60 9.38
CA GLN A 107 -5.79 -3.97 9.05
C GLN A 107 -6.07 -4.31 7.58
N GLN A 108 -7.22 -3.90 7.07
CA GLN A 108 -7.63 -4.12 5.69
C GLN A 108 -6.82 -3.26 4.72
N GLU A 109 -6.49 -2.02 5.10
CA GLU A 109 -5.56 -1.19 4.34
C GLU A 109 -4.15 -1.81 4.26
N PHE A 110 -3.64 -2.38 5.35
CA PHE A 110 -2.37 -3.09 5.32
C PHE A 110 -2.40 -4.32 4.40
N GLN A 111 -3.49 -5.09 4.42
CA GLN A 111 -3.66 -6.23 3.51
C GLN A 111 -3.73 -5.78 2.04
N LEU A 112 -4.45 -4.70 1.75
CA LEU A 112 -4.49 -4.09 0.42
C LEU A 112 -3.08 -3.71 -0.05
N MET A 113 -2.30 -3.05 0.79
CA MET A 113 -0.93 -2.67 0.47
C MET A 113 0.00 -3.88 0.31
N GLU A 114 -0.19 -4.95 1.09
CA GLU A 114 0.56 -6.18 0.92
C GLU A 114 0.28 -6.82 -0.46
N TYR A 115 -0.98 -6.90 -0.87
CA TYR A 115 -1.35 -7.38 -2.20
C TYR A 115 -0.78 -6.50 -3.30
N PHE A 116 -0.83 -5.19 -3.13
CA PHE A 116 -0.28 -4.24 -4.09
C PHE A 116 1.25 -4.38 -4.23
N ILE A 117 1.98 -4.50 -3.12
CA ILE A 117 3.43 -4.71 -3.14
C ILE A 117 3.79 -6.02 -3.86
N ARG A 118 3.02 -7.09 -3.62
CA ARG A 118 3.21 -8.37 -4.33
C ARG A 118 2.96 -8.21 -5.83
N TYR A 119 1.94 -7.45 -6.23
CA TYR A 119 1.64 -7.19 -7.63
C TYR A 119 2.78 -6.44 -8.34
N ILE A 120 3.36 -5.40 -7.71
CA ILE A 120 4.46 -4.62 -8.30
C ILE A 120 5.76 -5.43 -8.44
N HIS A 121 5.97 -6.43 -7.58
CA HIS A 121 7.19 -7.24 -7.53
C HIS A 121 7.05 -8.66 -8.09
N ALA A 122 5.87 -9.02 -8.61
CA ALA A 122 5.63 -10.29 -9.31
C ALA A 122 6.26 -10.27 -10.71
#